data_AF-A0A968E7V1-F1
#
_entry.id   AF-A0A968E7V1-F1
#
_cell.length_a   1.000
_cell.length_b   1.000
_cell.length_c   1.000
_cell.angle_alpha   90.00
_cell.angle_beta   90.00
_cell.angle_gamma   90.00
#
_symmetry.space_group_name_H-M   'P 1'
#
loop_
_entity.id
_entity.type
_entity.pdbx_description
1 polymer ?
#
loop_
_entity_poly.entity_id
_entity_poly.type
_entity_poly.pdbx_seq_one_letter_code
_entity_poly.pdbx_strand_id
1 'polypeptide(L)'
;SEGSFHAEQMIEYGTNVVGGVTPGKGGQTHLDRPVFNTVADAVKEVDANTSIIFVPPAFAGDAITEAAFAGIKTIICITEGIPVKDMIVAKQIVKSHGAT
;
A
#
# COMPACT_ATOMS: atom_id res chain seq x y z
N SER A 1 -8.24 -12.74 0.59
CA SER A 1 -8.67 -11.45 1.17
C SER A 1 -9.04 -10.52 0.03
N GLU A 2 -9.76 -9.42 0.29
CA GLU A 2 -10.09 -8.41 -0.73
C GLU A 2 -8.86 -7.95 -1.53
N GLY A 3 -7.71 -7.76 -0.86
CA GLY A 3 -6.46 -7.41 -1.53
C GLY A 3 -5.99 -8.44 -2.56
N SER A 4 -6.09 -9.74 -2.26
CA SER A 4 -5.75 -10.80 -3.23
C SER A 4 -6.72 -10.81 -4.41
N PHE A 5 -8.03 -10.74 -4.14
CA PHE A 5 -9.07 -10.79 -5.17
C PHE A 5 -8.95 -9.61 -6.15
N HIS A 6 -8.82 -8.38 -5.65
CA HIS A 6 -8.66 -7.21 -6.51
C HIS A 6 -7.29 -7.14 -7.18
N ALA A 7 -6.21 -7.63 -6.54
CA ALA A 7 -4.90 -7.69 -7.18
C ALA A 7 -4.87 -8.63 -8.39
N GLU A 8 -5.52 -9.79 -8.30
CA GLU A 8 -5.68 -10.73 -9.43
C GLU A 8 -6.37 -10.04 -10.61
N GLN A 9 -7.52 -9.39 -10.36
CA GLN A 9 -8.26 -8.66 -11.39
C GLN A 9 -7.47 -7.49 -11.99
N MET A 10 -6.73 -6.74 -11.17
CA MET A 10 -5.86 -5.66 -11.65
C MET A 10 -4.79 -6.18 -12.60
N ILE A 11 -4.17 -7.32 -12.26
CA ILE A 11 -3.15 -7.98 -13.08
C ILE A 11 -3.76 -8.49 -14.39
N GLU A 12 -4.91 -9.16 -14.33
CA GLU A 12 -5.64 -9.64 -15.52
C GLU A 12 -6.03 -8.49 -16.46
N TYR A 13 -6.41 -7.34 -15.89
CA TYR A 13 -6.74 -6.14 -16.65
C TYR A 13 -5.51 -5.43 -17.25
N GLY A 14 -4.29 -5.85 -16.89
CA GLY A 14 -3.03 -5.29 -17.41
C GLY A 14 -2.39 -4.21 -16.53
N THR A 15 -2.85 -4.03 -15.30
CA THR A 15 -2.20 -3.15 -14.33
C THR A 15 -0.85 -3.74 -13.94
N ASN A 16 0.21 -2.92 -13.95
CA ASN A 16 1.55 -3.36 -13.57
C ASN A 16 1.71 -3.46 -12.04
N VAL A 17 1.08 -4.47 -11.43
CA VAL A 17 1.29 -4.79 -10.01
C VAL A 17 2.64 -5.47 -9.87
N VAL A 18 3.58 -4.79 -9.20
CA VAL A 18 4.98 -5.22 -9.07
C VAL A 18 5.29 -5.98 -7.78
N GLY A 19 4.39 -5.97 -6.79
CA GLY A 19 4.59 -6.59 -5.49
C GLY A 19 3.44 -6.34 -4.52
N GLY A 20 3.52 -6.94 -3.34
CA GLY A 20 2.60 -6.70 -2.24
C GLY A 20 3.33 -6.53 -0.91
N VAL A 21 2.70 -5.88 0.06
CA VAL A 21 3.26 -5.70 1.41
C VAL A 21 2.36 -6.38 2.42
N THR A 22 2.93 -7.25 3.26
CA THR A 22 2.24 -7.82 4.42
C THR A 22 3.28 -8.12 5.50
N PRO A 23 3.28 -7.38 6.62
CA PRO A 23 4.21 -7.62 7.72
C PRO A 23 4.21 -9.07 8.19
N GLY A 24 5.40 -9.65 8.33
CA GLY A 24 5.59 -11.06 8.70
C GLY A 24 5.52 -12.05 7.54
N LYS A 25 5.27 -11.59 6.31
CA LYS A 25 5.25 -12.43 5.09
C LYS A 25 6.29 -12.03 4.05
N GLY A 26 7.21 -11.12 4.37
CA GLY A 26 8.28 -10.72 3.46
C GLY A 26 9.13 -11.93 3.01
N GLY A 27 9.53 -11.93 1.74
CA GLY A 27 10.30 -13.00 1.09
C GLY A 27 9.43 -14.12 0.51
N GLN A 28 8.11 -14.09 0.70
CA GLN A 28 7.18 -14.99 0.03
C GLN A 28 6.78 -14.46 -1.35
N THR A 29 6.13 -15.30 -2.13
CA THR A 29 5.49 -14.93 -3.40
C THR A 29 3.97 -15.06 -3.30
N HIS A 30 3.24 -14.15 -3.95
CA HIS A 30 1.79 -14.20 -4.08
C HIS A 30 1.38 -13.65 -5.45
N LEU A 31 0.49 -14.33 -6.17
CA LEU A 31 0.09 -13.98 -7.55
C LEU A 31 1.31 -13.79 -8.48
N ASP A 32 2.34 -14.64 -8.31
CA ASP A 32 3.62 -14.56 -9.01
C ASP A 32 4.32 -13.18 -8.88
N ARG A 33 4.11 -12.50 -7.73
CA ARG A 33 4.78 -11.26 -7.34
C ARG A 33 5.44 -11.40 -5.97
N PRO A 34 6.54 -10.66 -5.72
CA PRO A 34 7.20 -10.68 -4.41
C PRO A 34 6.32 -10.02 -3.34
N VAL A 35 6.38 -10.58 -2.12
CA VAL A 35 5.78 -10.01 -0.92
C VAL A 35 6.88 -9.45 -0.03
N PHE A 36 6.67 -8.23 0.48
CA PHE A 36 7.60 -7.50 1.34
C PHE A 36 7.03 -7.30 2.74
N ASN A 37 7.92 -7.06 3.71
CA ASN A 37 7.51 -6.73 5.07
C ASN A 37 7.14 -5.25 5.22
N THR A 38 7.79 -4.36 4.46
CA THR A 38 7.58 -2.91 4.50
C THR A 38 7.39 -2.33 3.10
N VAL A 39 6.76 -1.16 3.02
CA VAL A 39 6.65 -0.42 1.75
C VAL A 39 8.02 0.07 1.28
N ALA A 40 8.92 0.43 2.20
CA ALA A 40 10.28 0.86 1.87
C ALA A 40 11.08 -0.24 1.15
N ASP A 41 10.94 -1.49 1.58
CA ASP A 41 11.56 -2.64 0.88
C ASP A 41 10.98 -2.80 -0.53
N ALA A 42 9.66 -2.69 -0.67
CA ALA A 42 9.01 -2.76 -1.99
C ALA A 42 9.47 -1.65 -2.93
N VAL A 43 9.55 -0.41 -2.46
CA VAL A 43 10.07 0.72 -3.26
C VAL A 43 11.52 0.47 -3.68
N LYS A 44 12.36 0.00 -2.76
CA LYS A 44 13.78 -0.24 -3.04
C LYS A 44 14.01 -1.37 -4.05
N GLU A 45 13.29 -2.47 -3.92
CA GLU A 45 13.54 -3.69 -4.72
C GLU A 45 12.80 -3.68 -6.07
N VAL A 46 11.63 -3.04 -6.16
CA VAL A 46 10.80 -3.05 -7.38
C VAL A 46 10.40 -1.67 -7.89
N ASP A 47 10.99 -0.60 -7.36
CA ASP A 47 10.79 0.79 -7.80
C ASP A 47 9.30 1.20 -7.88
N ALA A 48 8.51 0.72 -6.91
CA ALA A 48 7.10 1.05 -6.84
C ALA A 48 6.91 2.55 -6.58
N ASN A 49 6.02 3.19 -7.35
CA ASN A 49 5.72 4.63 -7.23
C ASN A 49 4.27 4.93 -6.79
N THR A 50 3.42 3.90 -6.80
CA THR A 50 1.98 3.95 -6.50
C THR A 50 1.62 2.82 -5.55
N SER A 51 0.76 3.07 -4.56
CA SER A 51 0.29 2.08 -3.60
C SER A 51 -1.23 2.02 -3.57
N ILE A 52 -1.78 0.81 -3.44
CA ILE A 52 -3.21 0.56 -3.22
C ILE A 52 -3.39 -0.20 -1.90
N ILE A 53 -4.26 0.30 -1.03
CA ILE A 53 -4.38 -0.14 0.37
C ILE A 53 -5.73 -0.83 0.59
N PHE A 54 -5.66 -2.12 0.96
CA PHE A 54 -6.78 -2.97 1.40
C PHE A 54 -6.63 -3.42 2.86
N VAL A 55 -5.94 -2.62 3.67
CA VAL A 55 -5.64 -2.89 5.08
C VAL A 55 -6.88 -2.62 5.94
N PRO A 56 -7.19 -3.40 6.99
CA PRO A 56 -8.34 -3.12 7.87
C PRO A 56 -8.33 -1.69 8.44
N PRO A 57 -9.50 -1.09 8.72
CA PRO A 57 -9.62 0.34 9.08
C PRO A 57 -8.79 0.76 10.28
N ALA A 58 -8.61 -0.12 11.27
CA ALA A 58 -7.80 0.14 12.45
C ALA A 58 -6.31 0.36 12.15
N PHE A 59 -5.82 -0.02 10.97
CA PHE A 59 -4.40 0.07 10.59
C PHE A 59 -4.19 0.83 9.27
N ALA A 60 -5.26 1.25 8.59
CA ALA A 60 -5.15 1.89 7.28
C ALA A 60 -4.48 3.27 7.34
N GLY A 61 -4.69 4.04 8.43
CA GLY A 61 -4.00 5.32 8.63
C GLY A 61 -2.47 5.17 8.70
N ASP A 62 -2.00 4.13 9.38
CA ASP A 62 -0.58 3.79 9.46
C ASP A 62 -0.03 3.33 8.10
N ALA A 63 -0.80 2.51 7.37
CA ALA A 63 -0.40 2.06 6.03
C ALA A 63 -0.28 3.23 5.01
N ILE A 64 -1.20 4.21 5.06
CA ILE A 64 -1.12 5.43 4.24
C ILE A 64 0.14 6.21 4.59
N THR A 65 0.39 6.36 5.89
CA THR A 65 1.54 7.08 6.43
C THR A 65 2.87 6.41 6.04
N GLU A 66 2.96 5.10 6.16
CA GLU A 66 4.11 4.29 5.74
C GLU A 66 4.40 4.47 4.25
N ALA A 67 3.37 4.42 3.41
CA ALA A 67 3.53 4.62 1.97
C ALA A 67 4.10 6.01 1.64
N ALA A 68 3.62 7.06 2.31
CA ALA A 68 4.13 8.41 2.14
C ALA A 68 5.60 8.54 2.58
N PHE A 69 5.98 7.95 3.71
CA PHE A 69 7.37 7.92 4.18
C PHE A 69 8.31 7.13 3.25
N ALA A 70 7.82 6.05 2.65
CA ALA A 70 8.57 5.24 1.70
C ALA A 70 8.78 5.93 0.33
N GLY A 71 8.16 7.11 0.12
CA GLY A 71 8.35 7.90 -1.09
C GLY A 71 7.31 7.67 -2.19
N ILE A 72 6.27 6.86 -1.94
CA ILE A 72 5.14 6.68 -2.86
C ILE A 72 4.44 8.02 -3.08
N LYS A 73 4.13 8.35 -4.34
CA LYS A 73 3.52 9.64 -4.71
C LYS A 73 2.02 9.58 -4.92
N THR A 74 1.48 8.40 -5.20
CA THR A 74 0.04 8.19 -5.36
C THR A 74 -0.41 7.05 -4.46
N ILE A 75 -1.27 7.35 -3.50
CA ILE A 75 -1.74 6.40 -2.48
C ILE A 75 -3.26 6.26 -2.60
N ILE A 76 -3.71 5.09 -3.03
CA ILE A 76 -5.13 4.77 -3.24
C ILE A 76 -5.62 3.95 -2.05
N CYS A 77 -6.36 4.58 -1.13
CA CYS A 77 -6.94 3.89 0.02
C CYS A 77 -8.37 3.45 -0.28
N ILE A 78 -8.60 2.13 -0.32
CA ILE A 78 -9.94 1.54 -0.56
C ILE A 78 -10.70 1.35 0.76
N THR A 79 -9.99 1.17 1.86
CA THR A 79 -10.56 0.85 3.17
C THR A 79 -11.60 1.87 3.64
N GLU A 80 -12.79 1.37 3.96
CA GLU A 80 -13.87 2.14 4.59
C GLU A 80 -13.80 2.09 6.12
N GLY A 81 -14.36 3.10 6.79
CA GLY A 81 -14.50 3.12 8.26
C GLY A 81 -13.24 3.48 9.03
N ILE A 82 -12.25 4.10 8.39
CA ILE A 82 -11.04 4.60 9.07
C ILE A 82 -11.43 5.71 10.05
N PRO A 83 -10.96 5.67 11.32
CA PRO A 83 -11.20 6.75 12.25
C PRO A 83 -10.75 8.10 11.70
N VAL A 84 -11.60 9.12 11.80
CA VAL A 84 -11.32 10.46 11.27
C VAL A 84 -10.02 11.04 11.85
N LYS A 85 -9.72 10.76 13.12
CA LYS A 85 -8.49 11.17 13.79
C LYS A 85 -7.24 10.66 13.04
N ASP A 86 -7.25 9.41 12.62
CA ASP A 86 -6.12 8.77 11.94
C ASP A 86 -5.96 9.37 10.53
N MET A 87 -7.08 9.65 9.85
CA MET A 87 -7.06 10.31 8.55
C MET A 87 -6.57 11.77 8.61
N ILE A 88 -6.82 12.50 9.70
CA ILE A 88 -6.28 13.86 9.88
C ILE A 88 -4.74 13.81 9.90
N VAL A 89 -4.17 12.87 10.67
CA VAL A 89 -2.73 12.68 10.77
C VAL A 89 -2.15 12.22 9.43
N ALA A 90 -2.73 11.17 8.83
CA ALA A 90 -2.28 10.62 7.55
C ALA A 90 -2.30 11.68 6.45
N LYS A 91 -3.38 12.48 6.34
CA LYS A 91 -3.48 13.57 5.36
C LYS A 91 -2.39 14.62 5.52
N GLN A 92 -2.06 14.99 6.76
CA GLN A 92 -0.99 15.95 7.02
C GLN A 92 0.37 15.39 6.57
N ILE A 93 0.64 14.12 6.84
CA ILE A 93 1.88 13.44 6.45
C ILE A 93 1.98 13.27 4.93
N VAL A 94 0.93 12.77 4.28
CA VAL A 94 0.86 12.66 2.81
C VAL A 94 1.19 13.99 2.15
N LYS A 95 0.58 15.08 2.64
CA LYS A 95 0.84 16.43 2.14
C LYS A 95 2.30 16.86 2.37
N SER A 96 2.88 16.62 3.54
CA SER A 96 4.26 17.03 3.83
C SER A 96 5.32 16.26 3.04
N HIS A 97 4.97 15.07 2.53
CA HIS A 97 5.85 14.24 1.68
C HIS A 97 5.59 14.43 0.18
N GLY A 98 4.71 15.36 -0.19
CA GLY A 98 4.37 15.66 -1.59
C GLY A 98 3.70 14.48 -2.29
N ALA A 99 2.96 13.66 -1.57
CA ALA A 99 2.13 12.59 -2.10
C ALA A 99 0.67 13.06 -2.21
N THR A 100 -0.13 12.31 -2.97
CA THR A 100 -1.59 12.49 -3.08
C THR A 100 -2.35 11.22 -2.71
#